data_AF-M0PJ77-F1
#
_entry.id   AF-M0PJ77-F1
#
_cell.length_a   1.000
_cell.length_b   1.000
_cell.length_c   1.000
_cell.angle_alpha   90.00
_cell.angle_beta   90.00
_cell.angle_gamma   90.00
#
_symmetry.space_group_name_H-M   'P 1'
#
loop_
_entity.id
_entity.type
_entity.pdbx_description
1 polymer ?
#
loop_
_entity_poly.entity_id
_entity_poly.type
_entity_poly.pdbx_seq_one_letter_code
_entity_poly.pdbx_strand_id
1 'polypeptide(L)'
;MSAPSLPTGYDVSKHVPAGRRDCLLTVGFDQHQQHIPRFLVQLHYRVATDPIEWTAIARMDHNETSALGHDVYREGLHVDVARRSQPTVHLQLPHAPLPISRGAVIRGCANYLKREAQYFVDVFEERRSPGRPPSRSDGGEPTPTFIRSGRVERSMSREAPADADMVSDEELTEMLADAEGTTPEEIERGAAELDIAPPEEATVVDE
;
A
#
# COMPACT_ATOMS: atom_id res chain seq x y z
N MET A 1 -22.40 3.52 6.80
CA MET A 1 -21.55 2.95 5.74
C MET A 1 -21.03 4.12 4.91
N SER A 2 -19.87 4.06 4.28
CA SER A 2 -19.35 2.90 3.57
C SER A 2 -17.82 2.90 3.57
N ALA A 3 -17.23 1.72 3.37
CA ALA A 3 -15.83 1.58 3.00
C ALA A 3 -15.46 2.52 1.82
N PRO A 4 -14.17 2.82 1.61
CA PRO A 4 -13.70 3.52 0.40
C PRO A 4 -14.22 2.82 -0.87
N SER A 5 -14.36 3.56 -1.96
CA SER A 5 -14.70 2.97 -3.26
C SER A 5 -13.63 1.97 -3.70
N LEU A 6 -14.07 0.86 -4.30
CA LEU A 6 -13.16 -0.07 -4.96
C LEU A 6 -12.50 0.58 -6.19
N PRO A 7 -11.27 0.16 -6.55
CA PRO A 7 -10.67 0.45 -7.84
C PRO A 7 -11.64 0.11 -8.98
N THR A 8 -11.69 0.97 -9.99
CA THR A 8 -12.55 0.78 -11.15
C THR A 8 -11.73 0.39 -12.38
N GLY A 9 -12.31 -0.42 -13.27
CA GLY A 9 -11.68 -0.79 -14.52
C GLY A 9 -10.64 -1.90 -14.40
N TYR A 10 -10.70 -2.68 -13.32
CA TYR A 10 -9.98 -3.94 -13.14
C TYR A 10 -10.95 -5.12 -13.24
N ASP A 11 -10.48 -6.27 -13.71
CA ASP A 11 -11.31 -7.50 -13.74
C ASP A 11 -11.74 -7.94 -12.32
N VAL A 12 -10.82 -7.82 -11.37
CA VAL A 12 -11.05 -8.12 -9.95
C VAL A 12 -10.78 -6.86 -9.12
N SER A 13 -11.65 -6.57 -8.15
CA SER A 13 -11.43 -5.51 -7.15
C SER A 13 -12.05 -5.89 -5.83
N LYS A 14 -11.27 -5.78 -4.74
CA LYS A 14 -11.67 -6.21 -3.39
C LYS A 14 -11.18 -5.27 -2.30
N HIS A 15 -11.92 -5.22 -1.20
CA HIS A 15 -11.44 -4.65 0.05
C HIS A 15 -10.66 -5.71 0.82
N VAL A 16 -9.56 -5.31 1.46
CA VAL A 16 -8.73 -6.21 2.26
C VAL A 16 -8.44 -5.54 3.61
N PRO A 17 -8.57 -6.24 4.75
CA PRO A 17 -8.26 -5.68 6.06
C PRO A 17 -6.83 -5.15 6.14
N ALA A 18 -6.65 -3.91 6.59
CA ALA A 18 -5.32 -3.31 6.76
C ALA A 18 -4.67 -3.64 8.12
N GLY A 19 -5.31 -4.47 8.96
CA GLY A 19 -4.89 -4.74 10.34
C GLY A 19 -5.18 -3.61 11.34
N ARG A 20 -5.42 -2.39 10.86
CA ARG A 20 -5.86 -1.24 11.66
C ARG A 20 -7.32 -0.87 11.38
N ARG A 21 -8.03 -0.35 12.39
CA ARG A 21 -9.47 0.00 12.29
C ARG A 21 -9.76 1.33 11.59
N ASP A 22 -8.75 2.18 11.50
CA ASP A 22 -8.78 3.47 10.80
C ASP A 22 -8.22 3.37 9.38
N CYS A 23 -7.78 2.18 8.96
CA CYS A 23 -7.25 1.94 7.62
C CYS A 23 -7.98 0.79 6.92
N LEU A 24 -8.00 0.81 5.60
CA LEU A 24 -8.48 -0.29 4.77
C LEU A 24 -7.65 -0.37 3.49
N LEU A 25 -7.36 -1.57 3.00
CA LEU A 25 -6.77 -1.74 1.68
C LEU A 25 -7.85 -1.92 0.63
N THR A 26 -7.57 -1.44 -0.57
CA THR A 26 -8.25 -1.90 -1.79
C THR A 26 -7.22 -2.45 -2.75
N VAL A 27 -7.53 -3.61 -3.34
CA VAL A 27 -6.70 -4.28 -4.35
C VAL A 27 -7.53 -4.39 -5.62
N GLY A 28 -6.94 -4.07 -6.77
CA GLY A 28 -7.52 -4.33 -8.08
C GLY A 28 -6.47 -4.92 -9.02
N PHE A 29 -6.86 -5.88 -9.86
CA PHE A 29 -5.96 -6.47 -10.87
C PHE A 29 -6.74 -7.03 -12.06
N ASP A 30 -6.07 -7.08 -13.21
CA ASP A 30 -6.55 -7.73 -14.42
C ASP A 30 -6.02 -9.17 -14.50
N GLN A 31 -6.76 -10.05 -15.18
CA GLN A 31 -6.34 -11.43 -15.40
C GLN A 31 -6.41 -11.78 -16.88
N HIS A 32 -5.26 -12.12 -17.46
CA HIS A 32 -5.17 -12.54 -18.85
C HIS A 32 -4.23 -13.74 -19.03
N GLN A 33 -4.79 -14.90 -19.39
CA GLN A 33 -4.04 -16.13 -19.71
C GLN A 33 -2.97 -16.49 -18.65
N GLN A 34 -3.38 -16.61 -17.39
CA GLN A 34 -2.49 -16.96 -16.26
C GLN A 34 -1.41 -15.90 -15.97
N HIS A 35 -1.67 -14.65 -16.33
CA HIS A 35 -0.80 -13.52 -16.08
C HIS A 35 -1.60 -12.31 -15.62
N ILE A 36 -0.99 -11.50 -14.76
CA ILE A 36 -1.57 -10.25 -14.25
C ILE A 36 -0.81 -9.08 -14.87
N PRO A 37 -1.34 -8.46 -15.95
CA PRO A 37 -0.64 -7.38 -16.65
C PRO A 37 -0.78 -6.02 -15.96
N ARG A 38 -1.74 -5.90 -15.04
CA ARG A 38 -2.03 -4.64 -14.35
C ARG A 38 -2.55 -4.92 -12.95
N PHE A 39 -2.04 -4.18 -11.97
CA PHE A 39 -2.57 -4.21 -10.62
C PHE A 39 -2.43 -2.86 -9.91
N LEU A 40 -3.22 -2.70 -8.86
CA LEU A 40 -3.24 -1.55 -7.98
C LEU A 40 -3.50 -2.02 -6.54
N VAL A 41 -2.66 -1.59 -5.61
CA VAL A 41 -2.83 -1.80 -4.17
C VAL A 41 -2.83 -0.42 -3.50
N GLN A 42 -3.91 -0.06 -2.81
CA GLN A 42 -4.05 1.22 -2.15
C GLN A 42 -4.38 1.07 -0.67
N LEU A 43 -3.70 1.87 0.15
CA LEU A 43 -4.04 2.08 1.56
C LEU A 43 -4.93 3.31 1.69
N HIS A 44 -6.10 3.12 2.29
CA HIS A 44 -7.04 4.17 2.64
C HIS A 44 -7.02 4.42 4.14
N TYR A 45 -7.12 5.69 4.53
CA TYR A 45 -7.21 6.13 5.92
C TYR A 45 -8.51 6.91 6.14
N ARG A 46 -9.18 6.64 7.27
CA ARG A 46 -10.44 7.29 7.64
C ARG A 46 -10.19 8.65 8.30
N VAL A 47 -10.28 9.72 7.52
CA VAL A 47 -9.99 11.10 7.94
C VAL A 47 -11.12 11.77 8.73
N ALA A 48 -12.36 11.28 8.59
CA ALA A 48 -13.52 11.74 9.34
C ALA A 48 -14.47 10.58 9.69
N THR A 49 -15.23 10.74 10.78
CA THR A 49 -16.20 9.72 11.26
C THR A 49 -17.66 10.17 11.19
N ASP A 50 -17.92 11.46 10.94
CA ASP A 50 -19.27 12.00 10.78
C ASP A 50 -19.26 13.25 9.86
N PRO A 51 -19.55 13.10 8.55
CA PRO A 51 -19.73 11.81 7.86
C PRO A 51 -18.43 10.99 7.83
N ILE A 52 -18.55 9.68 7.63
CA ILE A 52 -17.38 8.83 7.41
C ILE A 52 -16.72 9.24 6.08
N GLU A 53 -15.44 9.57 6.13
CA GLU A 53 -14.65 9.95 4.96
C GLU A 53 -13.36 9.14 4.93
N TRP A 54 -13.06 8.59 3.76
CA TRP A 54 -11.85 7.82 3.49
C TRP A 54 -11.02 8.53 2.43
N THR A 55 -9.70 8.51 2.60
CA THR A 55 -8.75 9.05 1.64
C THR A 55 -7.71 8.00 1.32
N ALA A 56 -7.40 7.81 0.03
CA ALA A 56 -6.26 6.99 -0.38
C ALA A 56 -4.97 7.74 -0.04
N ILE A 57 -4.14 7.17 0.82
CA ILE A 57 -2.93 7.80 1.37
C ILE A 57 -1.63 7.19 0.84
N ALA A 58 -1.67 5.95 0.36
CA ALA A 58 -0.55 5.30 -0.29
C ALA A 58 -1.06 4.41 -1.43
N ARG A 59 -0.34 4.41 -2.56
CA ARG A 59 -0.66 3.61 -3.74
C ARG A 59 0.61 2.95 -4.28
N MET A 60 0.49 1.67 -4.64
CA MET A 60 1.47 0.93 -5.42
C MET A 60 0.75 0.34 -6.62
N ASP A 61 1.30 0.50 -7.82
CA ASP A 61 0.68 -0.01 -9.03
C ASP A 61 1.68 -0.46 -10.08
N HIS A 62 1.15 -1.24 -11.01
CA HIS A 62 1.83 -1.77 -12.17
C HIS A 62 0.86 -1.77 -13.34
N ASN A 63 1.33 -1.39 -14.52
CA ASN A 63 0.59 -1.45 -15.76
C ASN A 63 1.53 -1.57 -16.96
N GLU A 64 1.79 -2.80 -17.42
CA GLU A 64 2.64 -3.02 -18.61
C GLU A 64 1.88 -2.85 -19.94
N THR A 65 0.55 -2.67 -19.90
CA THR A 65 -0.31 -2.60 -21.10
C THR A 65 -0.45 -1.19 -21.67
N SER A 66 0.01 -0.18 -20.93
CA SER A 66 -0.02 1.22 -21.32
C SER A 66 1.40 1.75 -21.51
N ALA A 67 1.63 2.51 -22.58
CA ALA A 67 2.92 3.18 -22.80
C ALA A 67 3.24 4.24 -21.73
N LEU A 68 2.22 4.72 -21.02
CA LEU A 68 2.33 5.64 -19.88
C LEU A 68 2.08 4.92 -18.55
N GLY A 69 2.02 3.58 -18.55
CA GLY A 69 1.86 2.79 -17.34
C GLY A 69 3.21 2.47 -16.69
N HIS A 70 3.19 2.21 -15.38
CA HIS A 70 4.38 1.88 -14.62
C HIS A 70 4.75 0.40 -14.77
N ASP A 71 5.99 0.10 -15.17
CA ASP A 71 6.53 -1.26 -15.16
C ASP A 71 7.49 -1.45 -13.99
N VAL A 72 6.98 -1.98 -12.87
CA VAL A 72 7.76 -2.22 -11.65
C VAL A 72 8.98 -3.14 -11.85
N TYR A 73 9.03 -3.92 -12.94
CA TYR A 73 10.19 -4.78 -13.25
C TYR A 73 11.31 -4.03 -13.97
N ARG A 74 11.01 -2.82 -14.50
CA ARG A 74 11.99 -1.92 -15.09
C ARG A 74 12.30 -0.74 -14.18
N GLU A 75 11.28 -0.22 -13.52
CA GLU A 75 11.33 0.99 -12.68
C GLU A 75 11.64 0.67 -11.21
N GLY A 76 11.41 -0.57 -10.78
CA GLY A 76 11.41 -0.95 -9.36
C GLY A 76 10.08 -0.62 -8.69
N LEU A 77 9.95 -0.97 -7.40
CA LEU A 77 8.75 -0.65 -6.63
C LEU A 77 8.78 0.81 -6.16
N HIS A 78 7.69 1.50 -6.44
CA HIS A 78 7.41 2.83 -5.92
C HIS A 78 6.11 2.86 -5.11
N VAL A 79 5.98 3.88 -4.27
CA VAL A 79 4.74 4.21 -3.56
C VAL A 79 4.43 5.68 -3.78
N ASP A 80 3.24 5.96 -4.29
CA ASP A 80 2.69 7.32 -4.31
C ASP A 80 2.09 7.61 -2.95
N VAL A 81 2.61 8.61 -2.25
CA VAL A 81 2.18 8.97 -0.90
C VAL A 81 1.47 10.32 -0.91
N ALA A 82 0.18 10.32 -0.57
CA ALA A 82 -0.58 11.55 -0.44
C ALA A 82 -0.21 12.29 0.84
N ARG A 83 -0.29 13.62 0.79
CA ARG A 83 -0.12 14.51 1.95
C ARG A 83 -1.35 15.40 2.08
N ARG A 84 -1.77 15.68 3.32
CA ARG A 84 -3.05 16.36 3.58
C ARG A 84 -3.15 17.73 2.91
N SER A 85 -2.08 18.50 2.90
CA SER A 85 -2.05 19.87 2.33
C SER A 85 -0.97 20.08 1.27
N GLN A 86 -0.15 19.06 1.00
CA GLN A 86 0.98 19.12 0.08
C GLN A 86 0.78 18.15 -1.11
N PRO A 87 1.48 18.35 -2.24
CA PRO A 87 1.40 17.44 -3.38
C PRO A 87 1.76 16.00 -3.00
N THR A 88 1.24 15.02 -3.72
CA THR A 88 1.72 13.64 -3.66
C THR A 88 3.22 13.58 -3.91
N VAL A 89 3.91 12.66 -3.24
CA VAL A 89 5.33 12.36 -3.48
C VAL A 89 5.47 10.91 -3.90
N HIS A 90 6.45 10.64 -4.75
CA HIS A 90 6.76 9.30 -5.24
C HIS A 90 7.98 8.79 -4.48
N LEU A 91 7.82 7.67 -3.79
CA LEU A 91 8.88 7.04 -3.01
C LEU A 91 9.41 5.83 -3.77
N GLN A 92 10.65 5.89 -4.23
CA GLN A 92 11.34 4.71 -4.75
C GLN A 92 11.78 3.82 -3.58
N LEU A 93 11.24 2.62 -3.48
CA LEU A 93 11.53 1.69 -2.40
C LEU A 93 12.79 0.87 -2.72
N PRO A 94 13.74 0.72 -1.78
CA PRO A 94 14.76 -0.31 -1.86
C PRO A 94 14.10 -1.68 -1.63
N HIS A 95 14.33 -2.62 -2.54
CA HIS A 95 13.78 -3.96 -2.43
C HIS A 95 14.74 -5.01 -2.99
N ALA A 96 14.61 -6.25 -2.52
CA ALA A 96 15.21 -7.42 -3.16
C ALA A 96 14.60 -7.64 -4.57
N PRO A 97 15.24 -8.42 -5.46
CA PRO A 97 14.69 -8.69 -6.78
C PRO A 97 13.23 -9.14 -6.73
N LEU A 98 12.39 -8.61 -7.63
CA LEU A 98 10.98 -8.94 -7.65
C LEU A 98 10.74 -10.40 -8.06
N PRO A 99 9.83 -11.13 -7.37
CA PRO A 99 9.34 -12.41 -7.83
C PRO A 99 8.79 -12.32 -9.26
N ILE A 100 8.94 -13.39 -10.05
CA ILE A 100 8.35 -13.44 -11.41
C ILE A 100 6.82 -13.38 -11.33
N SER A 101 6.24 -14.05 -10.33
CA SER A 101 4.80 -14.03 -10.04
C SER A 101 4.36 -12.62 -9.63
N ARG A 102 3.43 -12.05 -10.40
CA ARG A 102 2.78 -10.77 -10.09
C ARG A 102 1.82 -10.93 -8.91
N GLY A 103 1.21 -12.10 -8.74
CA GLY A 103 0.43 -12.44 -7.56
C GLY A 103 1.26 -12.30 -6.28
N ALA A 104 2.48 -12.86 -6.27
CA ALA A 104 3.42 -12.71 -5.16
C ALA A 104 3.80 -11.25 -4.91
N VAL A 105 3.99 -10.45 -5.97
CA VAL A 105 4.26 -9.00 -5.84
C VAL A 105 3.06 -8.26 -5.23
N ILE A 106 1.83 -8.51 -5.70
CA ILE A 106 0.61 -7.89 -5.14
C ILE A 106 0.47 -8.22 -3.66
N ARG A 107 0.68 -9.49 -3.31
CA ARG A 107 0.62 -9.98 -1.93
C ARG A 107 1.70 -9.30 -1.07
N GLY A 108 2.92 -9.20 -1.57
CA GLY A 108 4.02 -8.49 -0.90
C GLY A 108 3.73 -7.00 -0.70
N CYS A 109 3.19 -6.30 -1.71
CA CYS A 109 2.76 -4.90 -1.62
C CYS A 109 1.65 -4.71 -0.57
N ALA A 110 0.66 -5.62 -0.52
CA ALA A 110 -0.38 -5.58 0.51
C ALA A 110 0.21 -5.76 1.91
N ASN A 111 1.11 -6.74 2.10
CA ASN A 111 1.80 -6.96 3.37
C ASN A 111 2.64 -5.73 3.79
N TYR A 112 3.32 -5.10 2.83
CA TYR A 112 4.09 -3.89 3.05
C TYR A 112 3.22 -2.73 3.53
N LEU A 113 2.14 -2.41 2.81
CA LEU A 113 1.25 -1.30 3.18
C LEU A 113 0.54 -1.54 4.53
N LYS A 114 0.24 -2.80 4.88
CA LYS A 114 -0.28 -3.15 6.22
C LYS A 114 0.75 -2.89 7.31
N ARG A 115 1.97 -3.38 7.11
CA ARG A 115 3.07 -3.26 8.07
C ARG A 115 3.43 -1.79 8.33
N GLU A 116 3.46 -1.00 7.26
CA GLU A 116 3.89 0.40 7.29
C GLU A 116 2.72 1.40 7.37
N ALA A 117 1.49 0.94 7.64
CA ALA A 117 0.31 1.82 7.62
C ALA A 117 0.44 3.05 8.54
N GLN A 118 1.05 2.90 9.72
CA GLN A 118 1.28 4.03 10.63
C GLN A 118 2.22 5.08 10.02
N TYR A 119 3.25 4.66 9.30
CA TYR A 119 4.17 5.56 8.62
C TYR A 119 3.40 6.44 7.62
N PHE A 120 2.58 5.82 6.76
CA PHE A 120 1.83 6.55 5.75
C PHE A 120 0.77 7.47 6.35
N VAL A 121 0.13 7.07 7.45
CA VAL A 121 -0.78 7.95 8.20
C VAL A 121 -0.03 9.16 8.77
N ASP A 122 1.17 8.97 9.35
CA ASP A 122 1.95 10.08 9.90
C ASP A 122 2.50 11.03 8.82
N VAL A 123 2.83 10.51 7.64
CA VAL A 123 3.18 11.35 6.48
C VAL A 123 1.96 12.11 5.98
N PHE A 124 0.82 11.44 5.85
CA PHE A 124 -0.42 12.07 5.40
C PHE A 124 -0.85 13.20 6.35
N GLU A 125 -0.83 12.94 7.66
CA GLU A 125 -1.14 13.91 8.73
C GLU A 125 0.00 14.91 8.98
N GLU A 126 1.07 14.88 8.17
CA GLU A 126 2.21 15.79 8.20
C GLU A 126 2.94 15.83 9.56
N ARG A 127 2.88 14.73 10.30
CA ARG A 127 3.65 14.49 11.53
C ARG A 127 5.06 14.00 11.22
N ARG A 128 5.29 13.57 9.98
CA ARG A 128 6.54 12.99 9.50
C ARG A 128 6.82 13.42 8.05
N SER A 129 8.09 13.67 7.73
CA SER A 129 8.53 13.87 6.34
C SER A 129 8.59 12.56 5.56
N PRO A 130 8.23 12.55 4.27
CA PRO A 130 8.29 11.35 3.45
C PRO A 130 9.73 11.02 3.03
N GLY A 131 10.11 9.76 3.24
CA GLY A 131 11.34 9.15 2.74
C GLY A 131 12.62 9.83 3.24
N ARG A 132 13.72 9.49 2.57
CA ARG A 132 14.94 10.29 2.60
C ARG A 132 14.79 11.46 1.62
N PRO A 133 15.18 12.68 2.02
CA PRO A 133 15.30 13.76 1.07
C PRO A 133 16.26 13.36 -0.05
N PRO A 134 16.05 13.80 -1.30
CA PRO A 134 16.99 13.56 -2.37
C PRO A 134 18.38 14.05 -1.95
N SER A 135 19.42 13.26 -2.22
CA SER A 135 20.77 13.56 -1.74
C SER A 135 21.24 14.91 -2.29
N ARG A 136 21.27 15.93 -1.43
CA ARG A 136 21.97 17.20 -1.66
C ARG A 136 23.14 17.24 -0.67
N SER A 137 24.37 17.34 -1.17
CA SER A 137 25.50 17.77 -0.34
C SER A 137 25.18 19.16 0.19
N ASP A 138 25.02 19.29 1.51
CA ASP A 138 25.77 20.22 2.36
C ASP A 138 25.15 20.31 3.76
N GLY A 139 26.04 20.33 4.75
CA GLY A 139 25.74 20.10 6.16
C GLY A 139 24.86 21.14 6.86
N GLY A 140 24.15 20.65 7.87
CA GLY A 140 23.45 21.45 8.89
C GLY A 140 22.97 20.53 10.00
N GLU A 141 23.32 20.86 11.25
CA GLU A 141 23.07 20.06 12.45
C GLU A 141 21.58 19.88 12.80
N PRO A 142 21.21 18.81 13.53
CA PRO A 142 19.82 18.55 13.89
C PRO A 142 19.39 19.34 15.13
N THR A 143 18.25 20.02 15.03
CA THR A 143 17.51 20.57 16.18
C THR A 143 16.69 19.46 16.86
N PRO A 144 16.56 19.44 18.20
CA PRO A 144 15.87 18.34 18.89
C PRO A 144 14.35 18.52 18.91
N THR A 145 13.61 17.46 18.60
CA THR A 145 12.15 17.40 18.69
C THR A 145 11.69 17.09 20.12
N PHE A 146 10.83 17.94 20.66
CA PHE A 146 10.17 17.75 21.95
C PHE A 146 9.10 16.66 21.90
N ILE A 147 9.18 15.70 22.81
CA ILE A 147 8.15 14.67 23.06
C ILE A 147 7.04 15.28 23.91
N ARG A 148 5.78 15.17 23.45
CA ARG A 148 4.61 15.32 24.32
C ARG A 148 3.72 14.08 24.18
N SER A 149 3.86 13.18 25.14
CA SER A 149 3.02 12.00 25.33
C SER A 149 1.60 12.39 25.78
N GLY A 150 0.62 12.12 24.93
CA GLY A 150 -0.81 12.17 25.25
C GLY A 150 -1.38 10.75 25.22
N ARG A 151 -1.61 10.19 26.41
CA ARG A 151 -2.30 8.92 26.66
C ARG A 151 -3.80 9.11 26.47
N VAL A 152 -4.45 8.25 25.69
CA VAL A 152 -5.92 8.05 25.76
C VAL A 152 -6.23 6.55 25.68
N GLU A 153 -7.19 6.16 26.50
CA GLU A 153 -7.46 4.82 27.00
C GLU A 153 -8.30 3.95 26.05
N ARG A 154 -8.21 2.64 26.30
CA ARG A 154 -9.09 1.57 25.81
C ARG A 154 -10.56 1.95 25.95
N SER A 155 -11.39 1.54 24.99
CA SER A 155 -12.35 0.44 25.22
C SER A 155 -13.27 0.12 24.03
N MET A 156 -13.71 -1.14 24.05
CA MET A 156 -14.91 -1.72 23.47
C MET A 156 -14.89 -2.17 22.00
N SER A 157 -14.69 -3.49 21.90
CA SER A 157 -15.09 -4.38 20.83
C SER A 157 -16.53 -4.15 20.39
N ARG A 158 -16.69 -3.93 19.09
CA ARG A 158 -17.84 -4.39 18.32
C ARG A 158 -17.26 -5.02 17.06
N GLU A 159 -17.52 -6.30 16.86
CA GLU A 159 -17.37 -6.92 15.54
C GLU A 159 -18.18 -6.08 14.55
N ALA A 160 -17.50 -5.56 13.54
CA ALA A 160 -18.15 -4.89 12.44
C ALA A 160 -18.83 -5.95 11.56
N PRO A 161 -20.04 -5.69 11.04
CA PRO A 161 -20.68 -6.60 10.10
C PRO A 161 -19.84 -6.70 8.82
N ALA A 162 -19.75 -7.90 8.25
CA ALA A 162 -19.01 -8.19 7.03
C ALA A 162 -19.48 -7.31 5.86
N ASP A 163 -18.59 -6.47 5.35
CA ASP A 163 -18.76 -5.82 4.05
C ASP A 163 -18.66 -6.92 2.98
N ALA A 164 -19.68 -7.08 2.14
CA ALA A 164 -19.81 -8.23 1.22
C ALA A 164 -18.67 -8.34 0.17
N ASP A 165 -17.87 -7.29 0.03
CA ASP A 165 -16.71 -7.23 -0.87
C ASP A 165 -15.36 -7.22 -0.15
N MET A 166 -15.37 -7.39 1.18
CA MET A 166 -14.16 -7.57 1.97
C MET A 166 -13.74 -9.03 1.97
N VAL A 167 -12.50 -9.28 1.57
CA VAL A 167 -11.89 -10.61 1.53
C VAL A 167 -10.76 -10.69 2.55
N SER A 168 -10.56 -11.88 3.10
CA SER A 168 -9.40 -12.15 3.95
C SER A 168 -8.11 -12.14 3.15
N ASP A 169 -6.99 -12.22 3.88
CA ASP A 169 -5.68 -12.35 3.25
C ASP A 169 -5.51 -13.68 2.52
N GLU A 170 -6.10 -14.74 3.07
CA GLU A 170 -6.14 -16.06 2.48
C GLU A 170 -6.98 -16.08 1.20
N GLU A 171 -8.19 -15.50 1.24
CA GLU A 171 -9.05 -15.40 0.06
C GLU A 171 -8.41 -14.55 -1.05
N LEU A 172 -7.73 -13.45 -0.70
CA LEU A 172 -6.95 -12.68 -1.69
C LEU A 172 -5.87 -13.57 -2.32
N THR A 173 -5.15 -14.34 -1.52
CA THR A 173 -4.06 -15.20 -1.98
C THR A 173 -4.58 -16.31 -2.90
N GLU A 174 -5.73 -16.91 -2.58
CA GLU A 174 -6.39 -17.88 -3.45
C GLU A 174 -6.76 -17.28 -4.81
N MET A 175 -7.32 -16.06 -4.83
CA MET A 175 -7.65 -15.37 -6.09
C MET A 175 -6.41 -15.07 -6.93
N LEU A 176 -5.30 -14.67 -6.30
CA LEU A 176 -4.04 -14.41 -7.00
C LEU A 176 -3.41 -15.70 -7.55
N ALA A 177 -3.50 -16.79 -6.79
CA ALA A 177 -3.02 -18.10 -7.22
C ALA A 177 -3.81 -18.61 -8.43
N ASP A 178 -5.14 -18.51 -8.39
CA ASP A 178 -6.02 -18.83 -9.51
C ASP A 178 -5.74 -17.96 -10.75
N ALA A 179 -5.46 -16.67 -10.54
CA ALA A 179 -5.18 -15.73 -11.61
C ALA A 179 -3.91 -16.07 -12.39
N GLU A 180 -2.91 -16.68 -11.75
CA GLU A 180 -1.64 -17.08 -12.35
C GLU A 180 -1.52 -18.60 -12.60
N GLY A 181 -2.52 -19.38 -12.21
CA GLY A 181 -2.47 -20.84 -12.32
C GLY A 181 -1.40 -21.49 -11.46
N THR A 182 -1.17 -20.95 -10.27
CA THR A 182 -0.18 -21.40 -9.27
C THR A 182 -0.87 -21.80 -7.97
N THR A 183 -0.11 -22.12 -6.92
CA THR A 183 -0.66 -22.44 -5.60
C THR A 183 -0.63 -21.23 -4.64
N PRO A 184 -1.58 -21.11 -3.69
CA PRO A 184 -1.53 -20.08 -2.65
C PRO A 184 -0.22 -20.08 -1.86
N GLU A 185 0.36 -21.27 -1.61
CA GLU A 185 1.64 -21.42 -0.92
C GLU A 185 2.81 -20.83 -1.72
N GLU A 186 2.78 -20.93 -3.04
CA GLU A 186 3.79 -20.31 -3.91
C GLU A 186 3.67 -18.79 -3.92
N ILE A 187 2.44 -18.26 -3.91
CA ILE A 187 2.19 -16.82 -3.76
C ILE A 187 2.74 -16.31 -2.42
N GLU A 188 2.39 -16.97 -1.31
CA GLU A 188 2.84 -16.55 0.03
C GLU A 188 4.36 -16.66 0.18
N ARG A 189 4.97 -17.73 -0.35
CA ARG A 189 6.44 -17.85 -0.36
C ARG A 189 7.09 -16.72 -1.15
N GLY A 190 6.62 -16.45 -2.36
CA GLY A 190 7.15 -15.37 -3.18
C GLY A 190 6.98 -14.00 -2.53
N ALA A 191 5.83 -13.76 -1.89
CA ALA A 191 5.55 -12.53 -1.14
C ALA A 191 6.44 -12.37 0.09
N ALA A 192 6.77 -13.46 0.78
CA ALA A 192 7.66 -13.47 1.94
C ALA A 192 9.14 -13.26 1.56
N GLU A 193 9.55 -13.73 0.38
CA GLU A 193 10.89 -13.51 -0.19
C GLU A 193 11.08 -12.08 -0.72
N LEU A 194 9.99 -11.39 -1.04
CA LEU A 194 10.00 -9.98 -1.43
C LEU A 194 10.30 -9.08 -0.21
N ASP A 195 11.59 -8.93 0.08
CA ASP A 195 12.06 -8.01 1.11
C ASP A 195 12.03 -6.57 0.59
N ILE A 196 11.12 -5.77 1.15
CA ILE A 196 10.96 -4.34 0.86
C ILE A 196 11.39 -3.58 2.11
N ALA A 197 12.43 -2.75 1.95
CA ALA A 197 12.99 -1.96 3.03
C ALA A 197 11.94 -0.96 3.57
N PRO A 198 12.09 -0.50 4.83
CA PRO A 198 11.18 0.49 5.40
C PRO A 198 11.11 1.77 4.56
N PRO A 199 9.96 2.47 4.55
CA PRO A 199 9.77 3.67 3.74
C PRO A 199 10.69 4.84 4.14
N GLU A 200 11.31 4.79 5.32
CA GLU A 200 12.40 5.68 5.75
C GLU A 200 13.65 5.61 4.90
N GLU A 201 13.85 4.48 4.22
CA GLU A 201 15.00 4.24 3.37
C GLU A 201 14.69 4.56 1.91
N ALA A 202 13.42 4.82 1.60
CA ALA A 202 12.98 5.20 0.28
C ALA A 202 13.54 6.56 -0.13
N THR A 203 13.86 6.70 -1.41
CA THR A 203 14.27 7.99 -1.98
C THR A 203 13.05 8.68 -2.55
N VAL A 204 12.85 9.96 -2.21
CA VAL A 204 11.84 10.79 -2.87
C VAL A 204 12.31 11.10 -4.29
N VAL A 205 11.49 10.77 -5.28
CA VAL A 205 11.76 11.05 -6.70
C VAL A 205 10.74 12.05 -7.24
N ASP A 206 11.19 12.93 -8.13
CA ASP A 206 10.34 13.80 -8.93
C ASP A 206 9.99 13.06 -10.23
N GLU A 207 8.71 12.98 -10.59
CA GLU A 207 8.23 12.45 -11.88
C GLU A 207 8.48 13.42 -13.06
#